data_AF-A0A951GUY8-F1
#
_entry.id   AF-A0A951GUY8-F1
#
_cell.length_a   1.000
_cell.length_b   1.000
_cell.length_c   1.000
_cell.angle_alpha   90.00
_cell.angle_beta   90.00
_cell.angle_gamma   90.00
#
_symmetry.space_group_name_H-M   'P 1'
#
loop_
_entity.id
_entity.type
_entity.pdbx_description
1 polymer ?
#
loop_
_entity_poly.entity_id
_entity_poly.type
_entity_poly.pdbx_seq_one_letter_code
_entity_poly.pdbx_strand_id
1 'polypeptide(L)'
;MSRRIHELSMQAAGGAAVAPGVSKPDDYFDKAVKYVPADVIAAWTAIVALVNKTAGIPSNPVLLVCFAVVLAITFWWTLRQTDTPGQPKAVKQAVVAVIAFAVWVLALGDLNGPISAAYAGWDAAYGKIVLILFTLVSGRI
;
A
#
# COMPACT_ATOMS: atom_id res chain seq x y z
N MET A 1 -12.94 1.54 13.16
CA MET A 1 -12.86 2.61 12.14
C MET A 1 -13.11 1.98 10.77
N SER A 2 -13.91 2.61 9.91
CA SER A 2 -14.05 2.19 8.52
C SER A 2 -12.70 2.33 7.81
N ARG A 3 -12.22 1.26 7.14
CA ARG A 3 -11.00 1.34 6.31
C ARG A 3 -11.25 2.09 5.00
N ARG A 4 -12.51 2.33 4.62
CA ARG A 4 -12.86 3.10 3.44
C ARG A 4 -12.47 4.57 3.60
N ILE A 5 -11.89 5.14 2.55
CA ILE A 5 -11.60 6.57 2.49
C ILE A 5 -12.83 7.35 2.04
N HIS A 6 -13.15 8.42 2.76
CA HIS A 6 -14.23 9.34 2.45
C HIS A 6 -13.64 10.66 1.92
N GLU A 7 -13.71 10.88 0.60
CA GLU A 7 -13.08 12.02 -0.07
C GLU A 7 -13.96 13.29 -0.14
N LEU A 8 -15.26 13.22 0.18
CA LEU A 8 -16.23 14.31 0.01
C LEU A 8 -16.79 14.83 1.35
N SER A 9 -16.43 16.06 1.74
CA SER A 9 -17.27 16.90 2.60
C SER A 9 -18.28 17.65 1.75
N MET A 10 -19.56 17.51 2.09
CA MET A 10 -20.64 18.52 2.15
C MET A 10 -20.51 19.90 1.44
N GLN A 11 -19.80 20.08 0.32
CA GLN A 11 -19.88 21.34 -0.43
C GLN A 11 -21.21 21.48 -1.21
N ALA A 12 -22.09 20.47 -1.14
CA ALA A 12 -23.43 20.48 -1.70
C ALA A 12 -24.57 20.67 -0.67
N ALA A 13 -24.29 20.70 0.64
CA ALA A 13 -25.33 20.88 1.66
C ALA A 13 -24.92 22.00 2.61
N GLY A 14 -25.41 23.21 2.34
CA GLY A 14 -25.15 24.38 3.16
C GLY A 14 -25.48 24.14 4.63
N GLY A 15 -24.47 24.34 5.49
CA GLY A 15 -24.61 24.82 6.87
C GLY A 15 -25.49 24.06 7.86
N ALA A 16 -26.00 22.86 7.56
CA ALA A 16 -26.80 22.10 8.50
C ALA A 16 -25.93 21.15 9.34
N ALA A 17 -26.15 21.18 10.65
CA ALA A 17 -25.49 20.32 11.64
C ALA A 17 -25.42 18.86 11.19
N VAL A 18 -24.24 18.24 11.38
CA VAL A 18 -23.93 16.86 10.99
C VAL A 18 -24.97 15.91 11.60
N ALA A 19 -25.81 15.31 10.76
CA ALA A 19 -26.72 14.26 11.17
C ALA A 19 -25.91 13.04 11.69
N PRO A 20 -26.38 12.35 12.76
CA PRO A 20 -25.71 11.16 13.25
C PRO A 20 -25.64 10.09 12.14
N GLY A 21 -24.43 9.75 11.70
CA GLY A 21 -24.20 8.74 10.65
C GLY A 21 -23.45 9.23 9.40
N VAL A 22 -23.17 10.54 9.27
CA VAL A 22 -22.32 11.05 8.18
C VAL A 22 -20.85 11.05 8.62
N SER A 23 -20.04 10.21 7.98
CA SER A 23 -18.59 10.13 8.21
C SER A 23 -17.90 11.39 7.73
N LYS A 24 -17.15 12.06 8.63
CA LYS A 24 -16.26 13.18 8.30
C LYS A 24 -15.30 12.76 7.17
N PRO A 25 -14.96 13.66 6.22
CA PRO A 25 -13.94 13.37 5.23
C PRO A 25 -12.60 13.12 5.91
N ASP A 26 -11.84 12.21 5.32
CA ASP A 26 -10.53 11.83 5.85
C ASP A 26 -9.50 12.92 5.54
N ASP A 27 -8.82 13.39 6.59
CA ASP A 27 -7.69 14.31 6.47
C ASP A 27 -6.45 13.55 5.94
N TYR A 28 -5.38 14.27 5.56
CA TYR A 28 -4.17 13.66 4.96
C TYR A 28 -3.62 12.47 5.76
N PHE A 29 -3.54 12.61 7.08
CA PHE A 29 -3.05 11.55 7.97
C PHE A 29 -3.98 10.33 7.99
N ASP A 30 -5.31 10.54 7.94
CA ASP A 30 -6.28 9.45 7.90
C ASP A 30 -6.15 8.65 6.61
N LYS A 31 -6.00 9.35 5.48
CA LYS A 31 -5.73 8.72 4.18
C LYS A 31 -4.43 7.93 4.20
N ALA A 32 -3.33 8.54 4.68
CA ALA A 32 -2.03 7.88 4.76
C ALA A 32 -2.09 6.58 5.58
N VAL A 33 -2.72 6.61 6.76
CA VAL A 33 -2.88 5.42 7.62
C VAL A 33 -3.78 4.37 6.97
N LYS A 34 -4.85 4.78 6.28
CA LYS A 34 -5.78 3.86 5.60
C LYS A 34 -5.20 3.25 4.32
N TYR A 35 -4.27 3.93 3.66
CA TYR A 35 -3.59 3.42 2.47
C TYR A 35 -2.41 2.52 2.79
N VAL A 36 -1.76 2.67 3.95
CA VAL A 36 -0.60 1.85 4.34
C VAL A 36 -1.09 0.57 5.03
N PRO A 37 -1.01 -0.60 4.37
CA PRO A 37 -1.45 -1.84 4.99
C PRO A 37 -0.37 -2.35 5.94
N ALA A 38 -0.35 -1.84 7.18
CA ALA A 38 0.64 -2.22 8.20
C ALA A 38 0.73 -3.76 8.38
N ASP A 39 -0.40 -4.45 8.28
CA ASP A 39 -0.49 -5.92 8.36
C ASP A 39 0.30 -6.60 7.23
N VAL A 40 0.19 -6.08 6.01
CA VAL A 40 0.88 -6.60 4.81
C VAL A 40 2.37 -6.33 4.91
N ILE A 41 2.75 -5.15 5.37
CA ILE A 41 4.15 -4.79 5.62
C ILE A 41 4.76 -5.74 6.67
N ALA A 42 4.06 -5.98 7.78
CA ALA A 42 4.51 -6.93 8.80
C ALA A 42 4.69 -8.35 8.22
N ALA A 43 3.71 -8.84 7.46
CA ALA A 43 3.80 -10.14 6.79
C ALA A 43 5.00 -10.20 5.82
N TRP A 44 5.23 -9.15 5.03
CA TRP A 44 6.38 -9.07 4.13
C TRP A 44 7.71 -9.13 4.88
N THR A 45 7.89 -8.33 5.94
CA THR A 45 9.13 -8.34 6.73
C THR A 45 9.39 -9.71 7.37
N ALA A 46 8.35 -10.42 7.80
CA ALA A 46 8.47 -11.78 8.31
C ALA A 46 8.92 -12.77 7.22
N ILE A 47 8.36 -12.67 6.01
CA ILE A 47 8.78 -13.48 4.86
C ILE A 47 10.25 -13.23 4.52
N VAL A 48 10.67 -11.97 4.43
CA VAL A 48 12.07 -11.60 4.15
C VAL A 48 13.01 -12.19 5.19
N ALA A 49 12.67 -12.05 6.48
CA ALA A 49 13.47 -12.61 7.56
C ALA A 49 13.58 -14.14 7.48
N LEU A 50 12.49 -14.83 7.14
CA LEU A 50 12.47 -16.29 7.01
C LEU A 50 13.32 -16.77 5.81
N VAL A 51 13.12 -16.16 4.64
CA VAL A 51 13.82 -16.53 3.41
C VAL A 51 15.32 -16.27 3.52
N ASN A 52 15.73 -15.16 4.13
CA ASN A 52 17.15 -14.82 4.28
C ASN A 52 17.86 -15.66 5.36
N LYS A 53 17.13 -16.27 6.30
CA LYS A 53 17.70 -17.11 7.37
C LYS A 53 17.71 -18.60 7.05
N THR A 54 17.01 -19.02 5.99
CA THR A 54 16.89 -20.44 5.65
C THR A 54 17.97 -20.86 4.66
N ALA A 55 18.83 -21.80 5.06
CA ALA A 55 19.87 -22.34 4.19
C ALA A 55 19.28 -23.23 3.07
N GLY A 56 19.87 -23.19 1.88
CA GLY A 56 19.50 -24.05 0.75
C GLY A 56 18.33 -23.55 -0.11
N ILE A 57 17.75 -22.39 0.19
CA ILE A 57 16.69 -21.78 -0.61
C ILE A 57 17.28 -20.66 -1.50
N PRO A 58 16.96 -20.61 -2.80
CA PRO A 58 17.36 -19.49 -3.65
C PRO A 58 16.54 -18.24 -3.29
N SER A 59 17.09 -17.35 -2.46
CA SER A 59 16.36 -16.21 -1.89
C SER A 59 15.75 -15.28 -2.95
N ASN A 60 16.49 -14.93 -4.01
CA ASN A 60 16.02 -13.99 -5.03
C ASN A 60 14.70 -14.41 -5.74
N PRO A 61 14.62 -15.58 -6.39
CA PRO A 61 13.37 -16.00 -7.05
C PRO A 61 12.24 -16.24 -6.05
N VAL A 62 12.53 -16.73 -4.84
CA VAL A 62 11.51 -16.92 -3.81
C VAL A 62 10.92 -15.59 -3.35
N LEU A 63 11.76 -14.58 -3.09
CA LEU A 63 11.30 -13.24 -2.73
C LEU A 63 10.48 -12.59 -3.85
N LEU A 64 10.83 -12.79 -5.12
CA LEU A 64 10.01 -12.31 -6.24
C LEU A 64 8.63 -12.95 -6.28
N VAL A 65 8.54 -14.27 -6.11
CA VAL A 65 7.26 -14.98 -6.08
C VAL A 65 6.43 -14.53 -4.88
N CYS A 66 7.03 -14.47 -3.69
CA CYS A 66 6.36 -13.97 -2.50
C CYS A 66 5.88 -12.53 -2.69
N PHE A 67 6.68 -11.66 -3.30
CA PHE A 67 6.29 -10.28 -3.58
C PHE A 67 5.06 -10.21 -4.48
N ALA A 68 5.04 -10.96 -5.58
CA ALA A 68 3.90 -11.02 -6.49
C ALA A 68 2.62 -11.53 -5.79
N VAL A 69 2.75 -12.55 -4.95
CA VAL A 69 1.64 -13.09 -4.15
C VAL A 69 1.12 -12.06 -3.15
N VAL A 70 2.02 -11.40 -2.41
CA VAL A 70 1.63 -10.39 -1.41
C VAL A 70 0.99 -9.16 -2.09
N LEU A 71 1.45 -8.75 -3.28
CA LEU A 71 0.77 -7.71 -4.07
C LEU A 71 -0.68 -8.11 -4.41
N ALA A 72 -0.88 -9.32 -4.92
CA ALA A 72 -2.22 -9.81 -5.27
C ALA A 72 -3.13 -9.90 -4.05
N ILE A 73 -2.62 -10.40 -2.92
CA ILE A 73 -3.33 -10.44 -1.64
C ILE A 73 -3.68 -9.02 -1.19
N THR A 74 -2.75 -8.07 -1.27
CA THR A 74 -2.98 -6.66 -0.86
C THR A 74 -4.13 -6.04 -1.65
N PHE A 75 -4.15 -6.23 -2.96
CA PHE A 75 -5.24 -5.74 -3.81
C PHE A 75 -6.59 -6.34 -3.40
N TRP A 76 -6.66 -7.66 -3.33
CA TRP A 76 -7.90 -8.38 -3.05
C TRP A 76 -8.42 -8.11 -1.64
N TRP A 77 -7.52 -8.08 -0.67
CA TRP A 77 -7.81 -7.77 0.73
C TRP A 77 -8.34 -6.35 0.90
N THR A 78 -7.71 -5.37 0.25
CA THR A 78 -8.15 -3.97 0.31
C THR A 78 -9.53 -3.80 -0.31
N LEU A 79 -9.82 -4.48 -1.44
CA LEU A 79 -11.16 -4.48 -2.04
C LEU A 79 -12.22 -5.05 -1.09
N ARG A 80 -11.92 -6.14 -0.38
CA ARG A 80 -12.85 -6.73 0.60
C ARG A 80 -13.09 -5.84 1.81
N GLN A 81 -12.05 -5.19 2.31
CA GLN A 81 -12.16 -4.34 3.50
C GLN A 81 -12.82 -2.98 3.24
N THR A 82 -12.80 -2.53 1.98
CA THR A 82 -13.42 -1.27 1.56
C THR A 82 -14.82 -1.48 0.97
N ASP A 83 -15.29 -2.73 0.92
CA ASP A 83 -16.61 -3.06 0.43
C ASP A 83 -17.68 -2.50 1.38
N THR A 84 -18.64 -1.79 0.82
CA THR A 84 -19.73 -1.18 1.60
C THR A 84 -21.02 -1.38 0.81
N PRO A 85 -22.05 -2.01 1.41
CA PRO A 85 -23.31 -2.24 0.74
C PRO A 85 -23.87 -0.94 0.13
N GLY A 86 -24.23 -0.97 -1.14
CA GLY A 86 -24.80 0.18 -1.86
C GLY A 86 -23.79 1.20 -2.39
N GLN A 87 -22.47 0.96 -2.27
CA GLN A 87 -21.45 1.83 -2.85
C GLN A 87 -20.55 1.08 -3.85
N PRO A 88 -19.99 1.77 -4.87
CA PRO A 88 -19.05 1.14 -5.79
C PRO A 88 -17.79 0.69 -5.05
N LYS A 89 -17.16 -0.38 -5.57
CA LYS A 89 -15.90 -0.93 -5.05
C LYS A 89 -14.82 0.16 -5.03
N ALA A 90 -14.05 0.26 -3.95
CA ALA A 90 -12.98 1.26 -3.82
C ALA A 90 -11.70 0.82 -4.56
N VAL A 91 -11.81 0.64 -5.89
CA VAL A 91 -10.70 0.18 -6.74
C VAL A 91 -9.53 1.14 -6.69
N LYS A 92 -9.79 2.46 -6.69
CA LYS A 92 -8.73 3.48 -6.53
C LYS A 92 -7.93 3.25 -5.24
N GLN A 93 -8.62 2.98 -4.13
CA GLN A 93 -7.97 2.73 -2.85
C GLN A 93 -7.15 1.44 -2.85
N ALA A 94 -7.65 0.38 -3.47
CA ALA A 94 -6.91 -0.87 -3.62
C ALA A 94 -5.64 -0.68 -4.48
N VAL A 95 -5.72 0.06 -5.59
CA VAL A 95 -4.55 0.35 -6.43
C VAL A 95 -3.52 1.18 -5.68
N VAL A 96 -3.93 2.24 -4.97
CA VAL A 96 -3.02 3.07 -4.18
C VAL A 96 -2.33 2.25 -3.09
N ALA A 97 -3.06 1.36 -2.40
CA ALA A 97 -2.49 0.48 -1.38
C ALA A 97 -1.43 -0.49 -1.95
N VAL A 98 -1.68 -1.05 -3.13
CA VAL A 98 -0.73 -1.93 -3.84
C VAL A 98 0.54 -1.16 -4.23
N ILE A 99 0.39 0.04 -4.79
CA ILE A 99 1.53 0.89 -5.16
C ILE A 99 2.31 1.29 -3.92
N ALA A 100 1.62 1.70 -2.84
CA ALA A 100 2.25 2.05 -1.58
C ALA A 100 3.10 0.90 -1.02
N PHE A 101 2.56 -0.32 -1.02
CA PHE A 101 3.31 -1.51 -0.62
C PHE A 101 4.52 -1.76 -1.52
N ALA A 102 4.36 -1.72 -2.84
CA ALA A 102 5.47 -1.94 -3.79
C ALA A 102 6.61 -0.92 -3.59
N VAL A 103 6.26 0.36 -3.48
CA VAL A 103 7.21 1.45 -3.21
C VAL A 103 7.95 1.21 -1.90
N TRP A 104 7.25 0.77 -0.86
CA TRP A 104 7.85 0.49 0.45
C TRP A 104 8.86 -0.66 0.39
N VAL A 105 8.52 -1.76 -0.30
CA VAL A 105 9.44 -2.90 -0.51
C VAL A 105 10.69 -2.47 -1.30
N LEU A 106 10.51 -1.65 -2.34
CA LEU A 106 11.63 -1.11 -3.11
C LEU A 106 12.55 -0.24 -2.26
N ALA A 107 11.98 0.57 -1.36
CA ALA A 107 12.74 1.46 -0.49
C ALA A 107 13.52 0.73 0.60
N LEU A 108 13.00 -0.39 1.10
CA LEU A 108 13.76 -1.29 1.98
C LEU A 108 14.93 -1.96 1.26
N GLY A 109 14.82 -2.13 -0.06
CA GLY A 109 15.85 -2.76 -0.87
C GLY A 109 15.83 -4.29 -0.84
N ASP A 110 14.76 -4.89 -0.29
CA ASP A 110 14.61 -6.35 -0.19
C ASP A 110 14.61 -7.04 -1.58
N LEU A 111 14.24 -6.29 -2.63
CA LEU A 111 14.24 -6.75 -4.02
C LEU A 111 15.46 -6.26 -4.83
N ASN A 112 16.46 -5.62 -4.22
CA ASN A 112 17.63 -5.13 -4.97
C ASN A 112 18.41 -6.24 -5.66
N GLY A 113 18.56 -7.41 -5.02
CA GLY A 113 19.19 -8.58 -5.64
C GLY A 113 18.48 -9.00 -6.93
N PRO A 114 17.17 -9.32 -6.87
CA PRO A 114 16.37 -9.60 -8.05
C PRO A 114 16.41 -8.51 -9.14
N ILE A 115 16.32 -7.23 -8.76
CA ILE A 115 16.24 -6.13 -9.72
C ILE A 115 17.59 -5.87 -10.39
N SER A 116 18.69 -5.86 -9.63
CA SER A 116 20.03 -5.68 -10.18
C SER A 116 20.46 -6.83 -11.11
N ALA A 117 19.97 -8.05 -10.85
CA ALA A 117 20.17 -9.18 -11.76
C ALA A 117 19.48 -9.00 -13.12
N ALA A 118 18.35 -8.29 -13.16
CA ALA A 118 17.62 -8.00 -14.39
C ALA A 118 18.06 -6.69 -15.06
N TYR A 119 18.58 -5.72 -14.28
CA TYR A 119 18.92 -4.38 -14.75
C TYR A 119 20.26 -3.91 -14.16
N ALA A 120 21.31 -3.93 -14.98
CA ALA A 120 22.69 -3.67 -14.56
C ALA A 120 22.98 -2.25 -14.03
N GLY A 121 22.02 -1.32 -14.11
CA GLY A 121 22.16 0.05 -13.62
C GLY A 121 21.37 0.36 -12.34
N TRP A 122 20.73 -0.62 -11.71
CA TRP A 122 19.88 -0.39 -10.55
C TRP A 122 20.69 -0.12 -9.28
N ASP A 123 20.44 1.01 -8.63
CA ASP A 123 20.97 1.34 -7.30
C ASP A 123 19.85 1.38 -6.26
N ALA A 124 20.14 0.93 -5.04
CA ALA A 124 19.21 0.94 -3.91
C ALA A 124 18.65 2.34 -3.59
N ALA A 125 19.40 3.40 -3.91
CA ALA A 125 18.99 4.79 -3.77
C ALA A 125 17.74 5.11 -4.58
N TYR A 126 17.53 4.47 -5.73
CA TYR A 126 16.33 4.70 -6.55
C TYR A 126 15.06 4.29 -5.82
N GLY A 127 15.06 3.17 -5.09
CA GLY A 127 13.92 2.76 -4.28
C GLY A 127 13.56 3.80 -3.21
N LYS A 128 14.57 4.38 -2.56
CA LYS A 128 14.39 5.44 -1.55
C LYS A 128 13.88 6.74 -2.16
N ILE A 129 14.40 7.13 -3.33
CA ILE A 129 13.92 8.31 -4.07
C ILE A 129 12.45 8.13 -4.46
N VAL A 130 12.08 6.96 -4.98
CA VAL A 130 10.70 6.63 -5.34
C VAL A 130 9.78 6.75 -4.12
N LEU A 131 10.21 6.30 -2.93
CA LEU A 131 9.43 6.47 -1.70
C LEU A 131 9.21 7.94 -1.35
N ILE A 132 10.25 8.77 -1.38
CA ILE A 132 10.13 10.20 -1.10
C ILE A 132 9.13 10.86 -2.06
N LEU A 133 9.27 10.60 -3.37
CA LEU A 133 8.36 11.14 -4.38
C LEU A 133 6.93 10.65 -4.19
N PHE A 134 6.74 9.36 -3.91
CA PHE A 134 5.42 8.78 -3.66
C PHE A 134 4.75 9.42 -2.45
N THR A 135 5.47 9.64 -1.35
CA THR A 135 4.92 10.30 -0.15
C THR A 135 4.48 11.75 -0.43
N LEU A 136 5.22 12.48 -1.27
CA LEU A 136 4.85 13.84 -1.67
C LEU A 136 3.60 13.86 -2.56
N VAL A 137 3.47 12.90 -3.49
CA VAL A 137 2.34 12.82 -4.42
C VAL A 137 1.09 12.29 -3.74
N SER A 138 1.21 11.29 -2.87
CA SER A 138 0.08 10.64 -2.21
C SER A 138 -0.73 11.59 -1.33
N GLY A 139 -0.12 12.68 -0.84
CA GLY A 139 -0.84 13.70 -0.08
C GLY A 139 -1.76 14.61 -0.87
N ARG A 140 -1.69 14.57 -2.20
CA ARG A 140 -2.58 15.33 -3.10
C ARG A 140 -3.77 14.51 -3.59
N ILE A 141 -3.80 13.20 -3.33
CA ILE A 141 -4.84 12.24 -3.77
C ILE A 141 -5.80 11.97 -2.60
#